data_AF-A0A1I3TFQ5-F1
#
_entry.id   AF-A0A1I3TFQ5-F1
#
_cell.length_a   1.000
_cell.length_b   1.000
_cell.length_c   1.000
_cell.angle_alpha   90.00
_cell.angle_beta   90.00
_cell.angle_gamma   90.00
#
_symmetry.space_group_name_H-M   'P 1'
#
loop_
_entity.id
_entity.type
_entity.pdbx_description
1 polymer ?
#
loop_
_entity_poly.entity_id
_entity_poly.type
_entity_poly.pdbx_seq_one_letter_code
_entity_poly.pdbx_strand_id
1 'polypeptide(L)'
;MKQTLILLIGILVSTTAFSQNKATELYTSGNSNFKSGNFQEAISNYTELIEIVEEKSVQKTCFINRGLSYDRIKKYDLAISDFTEAIKLDSTDMASFIDRGLSLMHAGKLERA
;
A
#
# COMPACT_ATOMS: atom_id res chain seq x y z
N MET A 1 12.65 33.58 21.75
CA MET A 1 11.61 32.53 21.84
C MET A 1 10.58 32.59 20.71
N LYS A 2 9.88 33.72 20.45
CA LYS A 2 8.87 33.80 19.36
C LYS A 2 9.41 33.59 17.94
N GLN A 3 10.58 34.13 17.59
CA GLN A 3 11.16 33.96 16.24
C GLN A 3 11.58 32.51 15.93
N THR A 4 12.21 31.84 16.89
CA THR A 4 12.62 30.43 16.75
C THR A 4 11.42 29.50 16.57
N LEU A 5 10.29 29.79 17.23
CA LEU A 5 9.06 29.02 17.11
C LEU A 5 8.41 29.12 15.72
N ILE A 6 8.45 30.30 15.10
CA ILE A 6 7.90 30.52 13.74
C ILE A 6 8.73 29.76 12.69
N LEU A 7 10.06 29.77 12.81
CA LEU A 7 10.95 29.00 11.93
C LEU A 7 10.71 27.49 12.03
N LEU A 8 10.55 26.95 13.24
CA LEU A 8 10.27 25.53 13.46
C LEU A 8 8.93 25.09 12.87
N ILE A 9 7.88 25.91 13.04
CA ILE A 9 6.55 25.64 12.45
C ILE A 9 6.62 25.66 10.93
N GLY A 10 7.32 26.63 10.33
CA GLY A 10 7.50 26.72 8.87
C GLY A 10 8.23 25.52 8.28
N ILE A 11 9.31 25.05 8.94
CA ILE A 11 10.05 23.86 8.52
C ILE A 11 9.15 22.62 8.59
N LEU A 12 8.43 22.42 9.71
CA LEU A 12 7.54 21.28 9.88
C LEU A 12 6.46 21.23 8.79
N VAL A 13 5.78 22.36 8.52
CA VAL A 13 4.76 22.46 7.47
C VAL A 13 5.34 22.19 6.07
N SER A 14 6.56 22.65 5.79
CA SER A 14 7.21 22.38 4.50
C SER A 14 7.57 20.91 4.31
N THR A 15 8.01 20.23 5.37
CA THR A 15 8.35 18.80 5.32
C THR A 15 7.12 17.92 5.18
N THR A 16 6.02 18.26 5.88
CA THR A 16 4.76 17.50 5.75
C THR A 16 4.09 17.74 4.40
N ALA A 17 4.15 18.95 3.85
CA ALA A 17 3.64 19.23 2.50
C ALA A 17 4.44 18.50 1.42
N PHE A 18 5.77 18.42 1.58
CA PHE A 18 6.62 17.67 0.66
C PHE A 18 6.33 16.16 0.70
N SER A 19 6.26 15.57 1.89
CA SER A 19 5.92 14.14 2.05
C SER A 19 4.52 13.82 1.54
N GLN A 20 3.55 14.70 1.77
CA GLN A 20 2.18 14.55 1.27
C GLN A 20 2.11 14.58 -0.26
N ASN A 21 2.88 15.46 -0.91
CA ASN A 21 2.97 15.51 -2.37
C ASN A 21 3.57 14.22 -2.92
N LYS A 22 4.68 13.74 -2.34
CA LYS A 22 5.32 12.49 -2.75
C LYS A 22 4.40 11.28 -2.57
N ALA A 23 3.69 11.20 -1.44
CA ALA A 23 2.72 10.14 -1.19
C ALA A 23 1.60 10.11 -2.22
N THR A 24 1.06 11.28 -2.58
CA THR A 24 0.00 11.41 -3.60
C THR A 24 0.49 10.97 -4.98
N GLU A 25 1.70 11.35 -5.35
CA GLU A 25 2.33 10.97 -6.62
C GLU A 25 2.54 9.45 -6.71
N LEU A 26 3.08 8.84 -5.65
CA LEU A 26 3.29 7.40 -5.58
C LEU A 26 1.97 6.64 -5.67
N TYR A 27 0.93 7.09 -4.96
CA TYR A 27 -0.38 6.46 -5.00
C TYR A 27 -1.00 6.52 -6.40
N THR A 28 -0.92 7.69 -7.03
CA THR A 28 -1.48 7.91 -8.38
C THR A 28 -0.71 7.10 -9.43
N SER A 29 0.62 7.09 -9.35
CA SER A 29 1.49 6.33 -10.25
C SER A 29 1.29 4.83 -10.08
N GLY A 30 1.20 4.35 -8.83
CA GLY A 30 0.92 2.94 -8.53
C GLY A 30 -0.41 2.49 -9.13
N ASN A 31 -1.47 3.28 -8.94
CA ASN A 31 -2.79 2.99 -9.52
C ASN A 31 -2.79 3.04 -11.05
N SER A 32 -2.05 3.98 -11.65
CA SER A 32 -1.91 4.06 -13.10
C SER A 32 -1.18 2.83 -13.65
N ASN A 33 -0.04 2.47 -13.06
CA ASN A 33 0.74 1.31 -13.44
C ASN A 33 -0.06 0.01 -13.29
N PHE A 34 -0.82 -0.14 -12.21
CA PHE A 34 -1.70 -1.30 -12.02
C PHE A 34 -2.73 -1.41 -13.14
N LYS A 35 -3.42 -0.31 -13.47
CA LYS A 35 -4.41 -0.28 -14.56
C LYS A 35 -3.81 -0.56 -15.93
N SER A 36 -2.57 -0.13 -16.15
CA SER A 36 -1.81 -0.38 -17.38
C SER A 36 -1.20 -1.80 -17.46
N GLY A 37 -1.30 -2.61 -16.40
CA GLY A 37 -0.67 -3.93 -16.34
C GLY A 37 0.82 -3.92 -16.01
N ASN A 38 1.38 -2.75 -15.70
CA ASN A 38 2.77 -2.55 -15.25
C ASN A 38 2.88 -2.92 -13.77
N PHE A 39 2.65 -4.20 -13.46
CA PHE A 39 2.49 -4.66 -12.09
C PHE A 39 3.77 -4.51 -11.26
N GLN A 40 4.96 -4.62 -11.87
CA GLN A 40 6.22 -4.52 -11.15
C GLN A 40 6.51 -3.08 -10.70
N GLU A 41 6.16 -2.10 -11.54
CA GLU A 41 6.22 -0.67 -11.24
C GLU A 41 5.18 -0.31 -10.19
N ALA A 42 3.96 -0.83 -10.31
CA ALA A 42 2.92 -0.65 -9.30
C ALA A 42 3.37 -1.15 -7.92
N ILE A 43 3.98 -2.35 -7.86
CA ILE A 43 4.56 -2.91 -6.63
C ILE A 43 5.62 -1.96 -6.03
N SER A 44 6.50 -1.40 -6.87
CA SER A 44 7.52 -0.45 -6.41
C SER A 44 6.87 0.79 -5.80
N ASN A 45 5.88 1.37 -6.49
CA ASN A 45 5.19 2.58 -6.01
C ASN A 45 4.47 2.35 -4.69
N TYR A 46 3.73 1.23 -4.55
CA TYR A 46 3.05 0.92 -3.29
C TYR A 46 4.03 0.59 -2.16
N THR A 47 5.17 -0.03 -2.45
CA THR A 47 6.20 -0.33 -1.45
C THR A 47 6.79 0.95 -0.86
N GLU A 48 7.24 1.87 -1.72
CA GLU A 48 7.76 3.17 -1.28
C GLU A 48 6.68 3.96 -0.52
N LEU A 49 5.42 3.88 -0.97
CA LEU A 49 4.32 4.58 -0.31
C LEU A 49 4.07 4.06 1.12
N ILE A 50 4.06 2.74 1.32
CA ILE A 50 3.89 2.12 2.65
C ILE A 50 4.98 2.55 3.63
N GLU A 51 6.21 2.78 3.15
CA GLU A 51 7.34 3.19 3.99
C GLU A 51 7.23 4.64 4.50
N ILE A 52 6.52 5.51 3.77
CA ILE A 52 6.47 6.95 4.09
C ILE A 52 5.14 7.41 4.70
N VAL A 53 4.07 6.59 4.62
CA VAL A 53 2.76 6.93 5.19
C VAL A 53 2.52 6.22 6.50
N GLU A 54 2.08 6.96 7.51
CA GLU A 54 1.65 6.39 8.81
C GLU A 54 0.15 6.09 8.86
N GLU A 55 -0.61 6.64 7.90
CA GLU A 55 -2.06 6.51 7.88
C GLU A 55 -2.49 5.07 7.56
N LYS A 56 -3.05 4.38 8.55
CA LYS A 56 -3.40 2.95 8.44
C LYS A 56 -4.37 2.65 7.30
N SER A 57 -5.29 3.55 6.97
CA SER A 57 -6.26 3.31 5.89
C SER A 57 -5.60 3.35 4.51
N VAL A 58 -4.62 4.25 4.33
CA VAL A 58 -3.77 4.30 3.13
C VAL A 58 -2.86 3.07 3.07
N GLN A 59 -2.19 2.70 4.16
CA GLN A 59 -1.37 1.48 4.22
C GLN A 59 -2.18 0.24 3.84
N LYS A 60 -3.39 0.08 4.39
CA LYS A 60 -4.30 -1.02 4.03
C LYS A 60 -4.55 -1.08 2.53
N THR A 61 -4.93 0.06 1.95
CA THR A 61 -5.20 0.16 0.51
C THR A 61 -3.96 -0.18 -0.33
N CYS A 62 -2.78 0.24 0.11
CA CYS A 62 -1.52 -0.08 -0.56
C CYS A 62 -1.19 -1.58 -0.47
N PHE A 63 -1.38 -2.21 0.69
CA PHE A 63 -1.23 -3.66 0.83
C PHE A 63 -2.18 -4.42 -0.09
N ILE A 64 -3.46 -4.05 -0.16
CA ILE A 64 -4.42 -4.67 -1.08
C ILE A 64 -3.94 -4.56 -2.53
N ASN A 65 -3.62 -3.34 -3.00
CA ASN A 65 -3.24 -3.14 -4.40
C ASN A 65 -1.88 -3.77 -4.76
N ARG A 66 -0.92 -3.77 -3.83
CA ARG A 66 0.36 -4.46 -4.01
C ARG A 66 0.17 -5.98 -4.01
N GLY A 67 -0.70 -6.50 -3.16
CA GLY A 67 -1.09 -7.91 -3.14
C GLY A 67 -1.74 -8.35 -4.45
N LEU A 68 -2.69 -7.57 -4.98
CA LEU A 68 -3.30 -7.80 -6.29
C LEU A 68 -2.24 -7.77 -7.41
N SER A 69 -1.29 -6.85 -7.35
CA SER A 69 -0.18 -6.78 -8.32
C SER A 69 0.70 -8.02 -8.25
N TYR A 70 1.03 -8.50 -7.05
CA TYR A 70 1.78 -9.75 -6.85
C TYR A 70 1.03 -10.98 -7.39
N ASP A 71 -0.28 -11.06 -7.15
CA ASP A 71 -1.13 -12.14 -7.68
C ASP A 71 -1.12 -12.18 -9.21
N ARG A 72 -1.22 -11.01 -9.87
CA ARG A 72 -1.16 -10.89 -11.33
C ARG A 72 0.15 -11.36 -11.94
N ILE A 73 1.27 -11.24 -11.22
CA ILE A 73 2.58 -11.76 -11.64
C ILE A 73 2.91 -13.12 -11.02
N LYS A 74 1.91 -13.82 -10.49
CA LYS A 74 1.99 -15.19 -9.93
C LYS A 74 2.90 -15.32 -8.70
N LYS A 75 3.18 -14.23 -8.00
CA LYS A 75 3.90 -14.23 -6.72
C LYS A 75 2.90 -14.37 -5.56
N TYR A 76 2.16 -15.48 -5.56
CA TYR A 76 1.00 -15.68 -4.68
C TYR A 76 1.33 -15.59 -3.20
N ASP A 77 2.49 -16.07 -2.76
CA ASP A 77 2.88 -16.01 -1.35
C ASP A 77 3.07 -14.58 -0.84
N LEU A 78 3.58 -13.69 -1.70
CA LEU A 78 3.68 -12.26 -1.37
C LEU A 78 2.30 -11.60 -1.37
N ALA A 79 1.43 -11.97 -2.31
CA ALA A 79 0.05 -11.49 -2.33
C ALA A 79 -0.70 -11.87 -1.03
N ILE A 80 -0.61 -13.12 -0.62
CA ILE A 80 -1.21 -13.63 0.63
C ILE A 80 -0.68 -12.86 1.86
N SER A 81 0.63 -12.58 1.88
CA SER A 81 1.24 -11.79 2.94
C SER A 81 0.66 -10.39 3.00
N ASP A 82 0.58 -9.70 1.85
CA ASP A 82 0.04 -8.34 1.77
C ASP A 82 -1.44 -8.29 2.18
N PHE A 83 -2.28 -9.22 1.69
CA PHE A 83 -3.68 -9.29 2.13
C PHE A 83 -3.81 -9.59 3.63
N THR A 84 -2.88 -10.35 4.20
CA THR A 84 -2.85 -10.60 5.64
C THR A 84 -2.51 -9.34 6.44
N GLU A 85 -1.60 -8.49 5.96
CA GLU A 85 -1.34 -7.19 6.57
C GLU A 85 -2.55 -6.25 6.43
N ALA A 86 -3.24 -6.25 5.29
CA ALA A 86 -4.48 -5.48 5.11
C ALA A 86 -5.57 -5.89 6.13
N ILE A 87 -5.77 -7.19 6.35
CA ILE A 87 -6.71 -7.73 7.34
C ILE A 87 -6.32 -7.34 8.77
N LYS A 88 -5.02 -7.28 9.10
CA LYS A 88 -4.56 -6.83 10.42
C LYS A 88 -4.88 -5.35 10.66
N LEU A 89 -4.86 -4.54 9.62
CA LEU A 89 -5.20 -3.11 9.70
C LEU A 89 -6.71 -2.88 9.79
N ASP A 90 -7.51 -3.70 9.11
CA ASP A 90 -8.98 -3.67 9.19
C ASP A 90 -9.55 -5.09 9.04
N SER A 91 -9.95 -5.67 10.16
CA SER A 91 -10.48 -7.04 10.19
C SER A 91 -11.92 -7.15 9.68
N THR A 92 -12.56 -6.05 9.29
CA THR A 92 -13.93 -6.02 8.77
C THR A 92 -13.97 -5.90 7.24
N ASP A 93 -12.82 -5.69 6.60
CA ASP A 93 -12.73 -5.59 5.15
C ASP A 93 -12.83 -6.96 4.48
N MET A 94 -14.06 -7.33 4.10
CA MET A 94 -14.35 -8.59 3.42
C MET A 94 -13.58 -8.75 2.10
N ALA A 95 -13.26 -7.67 1.39
CA ALA A 95 -12.52 -7.74 0.13
C ALA A 95 -11.13 -8.34 0.34
N SER A 96 -10.41 -7.92 1.38
CA SER A 96 -9.09 -8.47 1.73
C SER A 96 -9.13 -9.98 2.04
N PHE A 97 -10.20 -10.48 2.67
CA PHE A 97 -10.37 -11.92 2.88
C PHE A 97 -10.61 -12.68 1.58
N ILE A 98 -11.47 -12.14 0.70
CA ILE A 98 -11.76 -12.73 -0.61
C ILE A 98 -10.49 -12.80 -1.45
N ASP A 99 -9.74 -11.70 -1.55
CA ASP A 99 -8.52 -11.64 -2.34
C ASP A 99 -7.45 -12.62 -1.82
N ARG A 100 -7.31 -12.74 -0.49
CA ARG A 100 -6.43 -13.74 0.11
C ARG A 100 -6.84 -15.17 -0.23
N GLY A 101 -8.14 -15.48 -0.14
CA GLY A 101 -8.67 -16.79 -0.50
C GLY A 101 -8.41 -17.14 -1.97
N LEU A 102 -8.62 -16.18 -2.88
CA LEU A 102 -8.32 -16.35 -4.31
C LEU A 102 -6.82 -16.61 -4.55
N SER A 103 -5.93 -15.85 -3.91
CA SER A 103 -4.48 -16.09 -4.05
C SER A 103 -4.06 -17.43 -3.44
N LEU A 104 -4.72 -17.91 -2.39
CA LEU A 104 -4.48 -19.24 -1.82
C LEU A 104 -4.92 -20.35 -2.78
N MET A 105 -6.05 -20.18 -3.47
CA MET A 105 -6.48 -21.08 -4.55
C MET A 105 -5.46 -21.08 -5.68
N HIS A 106 -4.99 -19.91 -6.13
CA HIS A 106 -3.95 -19.81 -7.16
C HIS A 106 -2.62 -20.47 -6.74
N ALA A 107 -2.26 -20.39 -5.46
CA ALA A 107 -1.09 -21.04 -4.89
C ALA A 107 -1.24 -22.57 -4.70
N GLY A 108 -2.44 -23.13 -4.93
CA GLY A 108 -2.75 -24.53 -4.62
C GLY A 108 -2.83 -24.83 -3.11
N LYS A 109 -2.95 -23.80 -2.26
CA LYS A 109 -2.96 -23.89 -0.79
C LYS A 109 -4.38 -23.83 -0.25
N LEU A 110 -5.25 -24.71 -0.76
CA LEU A 110 -6.70 -24.72 -0.49
C LEU A 110 -7.04 -24.91 0.99
N GLU A 111 -6.19 -25.59 1.77
CA GLU A 111 -6.41 -25.81 3.21
C GLU A 111 -6.32 -24.53 4.06
N ARG A 112 -5.79 -23.44 3.50
CA ARG A 112 -5.55 -22.18 4.23
C ARG A 112 -6.49 -21.05 3.79
N ALA A 113 -7.35 -21.29 2.79
CA ALA A 113 -8.32 -20.32 2.24
C ALA A 113 -9.50 -20.11 3.19
#